data_AF-A0AA96SLN0-F1
#
_entry.id   AF-A0AA96SLN0-F1
#
_cell.length_a   1.000
_cell.length_b   1.000
_cell.length_c   1.000
_cell.angle_alpha   90.00
_cell.angle_beta   90.00
_cell.angle_gamma   90.00
#
_symmetry.space_group_name_H-M   'P 1'
#
loop_
_entity.id
_entity.type
_entity.pdbx_description
1 polymer ?
#
loop_
_entity_poly.entity_id
_entity_poly.type
_entity_poly.pdbx_seq_one_letter_code
_entity_poly.pdbx_strand_id
1 'polypeptide(L)'
;MKQSITTIKRNVIIFAFFSTLCGWIGYVVDKVTGQAHYENIGTEIGSGSLGMLIWLVTPLICTIFLRSFGGDGWKEAGFPLILKITKNYTLLVF
;
A
#
# COMPACT_ATOMS: atom_id res chain seq x y z
N MET A 1 -10.25 -22.42 5.84
CA MET A 1 -11.46 -21.79 6.42
C MET A 1 -12.18 -21.09 5.28
N LYS A 2 -13.44 -21.45 4.98
CA LYS A 2 -14.18 -20.87 3.84
C LYS A 2 -14.63 -19.46 4.23
N GLN A 3 -13.98 -18.45 3.66
CA GLN A 3 -14.34 -17.03 3.85
C GLN A 3 -15.79 -16.79 3.40
N SER A 4 -16.56 -16.07 4.23
CA SER A 4 -17.90 -15.63 3.86
C SER A 4 -17.81 -14.37 3.01
N ILE A 5 -18.72 -14.21 2.04
CA ILE A 5 -18.81 -12.99 1.19
C ILE A 5 -18.92 -11.72 2.06
N THR A 6 -19.53 -11.82 3.24
CA THR A 6 -19.66 -10.71 4.20
C THR A 6 -18.32 -10.25 4.78
N THR A 7 -17.38 -11.17 5.02
CA THR A 7 -16.05 -10.84 5.56
C THR A 7 -15.19 -10.17 4.49
N ILE A 8 -15.23 -10.69 3.26
CA ILE A 8 -14.53 -10.09 2.11
C ILE A 8 -15.03 -8.66 1.86
N LYS A 9 -16.36 -8.45 1.84
CA LYS A 9 -16.94 -7.10 1.66
C LYS A 9 -16.46 -6.12 2.73
N ARG A 10 -16.43 -6.55 4.00
CA ARG A 10 -15.94 -5.72 5.10
C ARG A 10 -14.47 -5.35 4.91
N ASN A 11 -13.61 -6.29 4.54
CA ASN A 11 -12.19 -6.04 4.31
C ASN A 11 -11.96 -5.04 3.17
N VAL A 12 -12.71 -5.17 2.06
CA VAL A 12 -12.63 -4.24 0.92
C VAL A 12 -13.08 -2.83 1.31
N ILE A 13 -14.16 -2.69 2.09
CA ILE A 13 -14.62 -1.38 2.57
C ILE A 13 -13.57 -0.72 3.47
N ILE A 14 -12.97 -1.49 4.38
CA ILE A 14 -11.89 -1.00 5.24
C ILE A 14 -10.72 -0.52 4.38
N PHE A 15 -10.27 -1.32 3.42
CA PHE A 15 -9.18 -0.95 2.52
C PHE A 15 -9.47 0.33 1.75
N ALA A 16 -10.66 0.45 1.14
CA ALA A 16 -11.05 1.62 0.36
C ALA A 16 -11.07 2.90 1.22
N PHE A 17 -11.57 2.79 2.45
CA PHE A 17 -11.59 3.90 3.41
C PHE A 17 -10.18 4.37 3.76
N PHE A 18 -9.29 3.45 4.15
CA PHE A 18 -7.90 3.78 4.50
C PHE A 18 -7.09 4.30 3.31
N SER A 19 -7.26 3.71 2.13
CA SER A 19 -6.60 4.13 0.89
C SER A 19 -7.01 5.54 0.46
N THR A 20 -8.28 5.91 0.66
CA THR A 20 -8.74 7.27 0.35
C THR A 20 -8.25 8.27 1.39
N LEU A 21 -8.27 7.90 2.67
CA LEU A 21 -7.85 8.79 3.76
C LEU A 21 -6.34 9.04 3.80
N CYS A 22 -5.51 8.07 3.43
CA CYS A 22 -4.05 8.23 3.52
C CYS A 22 -3.53 9.36 2.61
N GLY A 23 -4.21 9.68 1.51
CA GLY A 23 -3.86 10.81 0.65
C GLY A 23 -4.04 12.15 1.35
N TRP A 24 -5.16 12.32 2.07
CA TRP A 24 -5.42 13.53 2.86
C TRP A 24 -4.45 13.65 4.03
N ILE A 25 -4.11 12.54 4.70
CA ILE A 25 -3.11 12.52 5.78
C ILE A 25 -1.74 12.91 5.22
N GLY A 26 -1.33 12.31 4.09
CA GLY A 26 -0.07 12.64 3.43
C GLY A 26 0.01 14.12 3.04
N TYR A 27 -1.07 14.67 2.49
CA TYR A 27 -1.17 16.09 2.18
C TYR A 27 -0.98 16.98 3.41
N VAL A 28 -1.65 16.66 4.53
CA VAL A 28 -1.49 17.43 5.78
C VAL A 28 -0.06 17.34 6.30
N VAL A 29 0.56 16.16 6.24
CA VAL A 29 1.96 15.97 6.64
C VAL A 29 2.88 16.87 5.81
N ASP A 30 2.72 16.87 4.50
CA ASP A 30 3.52 17.71 3.60
C ASP A 30 3.30 19.21 3.83
N LYS A 31 2.08 19.62 4.20
CA LYS A 31 1.80 21.02 4.56
C LYS A 31 2.50 21.42 5.85
N VAL A 32 2.55 20.53 6.84
CA VAL A 32 3.22 20.79 8.13
C VAL A 32 4.74 20.75 8.00
N THR A 33 5.28 19.89 7.13
CA THR A 33 6.73 19.77 6.91
C THR A 33 7.28 20.77 5.88
N GLY A 34 6.41 21.59 5.27
CA GLY A 34 6.81 22.54 4.23
C GLY A 34 7.20 21.86 2.91
N GLN A 35 6.78 20.61 2.70
CA GLN A 35 7.06 19.80 1.51
C GLN A 35 5.90 19.74 0.50
N ALA A 36 4.86 20.56 0.69
CA ALA A 36 3.68 20.62 -0.19
C ALA A 36 3.96 21.34 -1.53
N HIS A 37 5.07 21.01 -2.18
CA HIS A 37 5.47 21.53 -3.49
C HIS A 37 5.11 20.51 -4.57
N TYR A 38 3.83 20.48 -4.93
CA TYR A 38 3.25 19.50 -5.85
C TYR A 38 3.28 19.91 -7.32
N GLU A 39 3.91 21.06 -7.63
CA GLU A 39 3.84 21.70 -8.94
C GLU A 39 4.64 20.94 -10.01
N ASN A 40 5.66 20.16 -9.61
CA ASN A 40 6.60 19.49 -10.53
C ASN A 40 6.94 18.04 -10.16
N ILE A 41 6.05 17.33 -9.45
CA ILE A 41 6.31 15.96 -8.95
C ILE A 41 6.72 14.98 -10.08
N GLY A 42 6.33 15.24 -11.34
CA GLY A 42 6.65 14.40 -12.50
C GLY A 42 7.90 14.80 -13.29
N THR A 43 8.51 15.94 -12.99
CA THR A 43 9.61 16.54 -13.78
C THR A 43 10.86 16.78 -12.94
N GLU A 44 10.73 16.93 -11.63
CA GLU A 44 11.86 17.09 -10.72
C GLU A 44 12.36 15.73 -10.23
N ILE A 45 13.57 15.36 -10.67
CA ILE A 45 14.23 14.13 -10.22
C ILE A 45 14.79 14.37 -8.82
N GLY A 46 14.05 13.96 -7.78
CA GLY A 46 14.52 13.97 -6.38
C GLY A 46 13.62 14.67 -5.36
N SER A 47 12.52 15.33 -5.77
CA SER A 47 11.58 15.98 -4.84
C SER A 47 10.45 15.03 -4.39
N GLY A 48 10.84 13.97 -3.68
CA GLY A 48 9.89 13.11 -2.96
C GLY A 48 9.46 13.77 -1.65
N SER A 49 8.16 13.76 -1.35
CA SER A 49 7.60 14.27 -0.09
C SER A 49 7.27 13.14 0.88
N LEU A 50 7.29 13.43 2.19
CA LEU A 50 6.91 12.44 3.20
C LEU A 50 5.44 11.99 3.04
N GLY A 51 4.58 12.90 2.62
CA GLY A 51 3.18 12.63 2.31
C GLY A 51 2.99 11.69 1.13
N MET A 52 3.82 11.80 0.08
CA MET A 52 3.83 10.83 -1.02
C MET A 52 4.23 9.43 -0.54
N LEU A 53 5.23 9.33 0.34
CA LEU A 53 5.64 8.05 0.92
C LEU A 53 4.51 7.45 1.76
N ILE A 54 3.86 8.24 2.60
CA ILE A 54 2.70 7.82 3.39
C ILE A 54 1.56 7.36 2.48
N TRP A 55 1.29 8.10 1.42
CA TRP A 55 0.24 7.76 0.46
C TRP A 55 0.48 6.40 -0.21
N LEU A 56 1.73 6.08 -0.56
CA LEU A 56 2.10 4.80 -1.21
C LEU A 56 2.17 3.63 -0.22
N VAL A 57 2.82 3.81 0.92
CA VAL A 57 3.12 2.71 1.86
C VAL A 57 1.88 2.30 2.66
N THR A 58 1.00 3.23 3.00
CA THR A 58 -0.19 2.96 3.83
C THR A 58 -1.16 1.94 3.20
N PRO A 59 -1.61 2.07 1.94
CA PRO A 59 -2.49 1.08 1.33
C PRO A 59 -1.80 -0.27 1.16
N LEU A 60 -0.49 -0.29 0.87
CA LEU A 60 0.28 -1.53 0.79
C LEU A 60 0.26 -2.27 2.13
N ILE A 61 0.62 -1.58 3.23
CA ILE A 61 0.59 -2.13 4.58
C ILE A 61 -0.83 -2.59 4.95
N CYS A 62 -1.84 -1.76 4.69
CA CYS A 62 -3.24 -2.10 4.94
C CYS A 62 -3.64 -3.41 4.23
N THR A 63 -3.25 -3.57 2.97
CA THR A 63 -3.48 -4.79 2.19
C THR A 63 -2.80 -6.00 2.83
N ILE A 64 -1.53 -5.87 3.22
CA ILE A 64 -0.76 -6.94 3.88
C ILE A 64 -1.45 -7.36 5.19
N PHE A 65 -1.89 -6.40 6.01
CA PHE A 65 -2.59 -6.67 7.27
C PHE A 65 -3.94 -7.36 7.03
N LEU A 66 -4.78 -6.81 6.16
CA LEU A 66 -6.09 -7.39 5.85
C LEU A 66 -5.95 -8.78 5.24
N ARG A 67 -4.91 -9.03 4.45
CA ARG A 67 -4.71 -10.33 3.82
C ARG A 67 -4.08 -11.37 4.75
N SER A 68 -3.23 -10.94 5.67
CA SER A 68 -2.58 -11.83 6.66
C SER A 68 -3.51 -12.19 7.81
N PHE A 69 -4.30 -11.24 8.31
CA PHE A 69 -5.18 -11.44 9.47
C PHE A 69 -6.66 -11.57 9.10
N GLY A 70 -7.09 -10.97 8.00
CA GLY A 70 -8.47 -11.04 7.52
C GLY A 70 -8.81 -12.35 6.80
N GLY A 71 -7.86 -13.29 6.71
CA GLY A 71 -8.10 -14.66 6.25
C GLY A 71 -8.35 -14.81 4.74
N ASP A 72 -8.10 -13.77 3.95
CA ASP A 72 -8.26 -13.77 2.48
C ASP A 72 -7.19 -14.60 1.77
N GLY A 73 -6.13 -14.99 2.49
CA GLY A 73 -5.12 -15.95 2.03
C GLY A 73 -4.23 -15.38 0.91
N TRP A 74 -2.93 -15.60 1.05
CA TRP A 74 -1.96 -15.20 0.02
C TRP A 74 -2.09 -16.02 -1.28
N LYS A 75 -2.73 -17.20 -1.21
CA LYS A 75 -2.91 -18.12 -2.35
C LYS A 75 -3.84 -17.59 -3.44
N GLU A 76 -4.86 -16.83 -3.05
CA GLU A 76 -5.86 -16.24 -3.95
C GLU A 76 -5.44 -14.85 -4.46
N ALA A 77 -4.22 -14.40 -4.15
CA ALA A 77 -3.77 -13.05 -4.48
C ALA A 77 -3.32 -12.91 -5.94
N GLY A 78 -3.20 -14.02 -6.70
CA GLY A 78 -2.59 -14.03 -8.03
C GLY A 78 -1.08 -13.81 -8.02
N PHE A 79 -0.51 -13.42 -6.86
CA PHE A 79 0.91 -13.26 -6.60
C PHE A 79 1.42 -14.47 -5.81
N PRO A 80 1.75 -15.60 -6.45
CA PRO A 80 2.50 -16.62 -5.75
C PRO A 80 3.82 -15.98 -5.31
N LEU A 81 4.05 -15.86 -4.00
CA LEU A 81 5.35 -15.45 -3.46
C LEU A 81 6.37 -16.55 -3.79
N ILE A 82 6.85 -16.57 -5.03
CA ILE A 82 7.90 -17.46 -5.48
C ILE A 82 9.21 -16.86 -4.99
N LEU A 83 9.54 -17.11 -3.73
CA LEU A 83 10.84 -16.78 -3.16
C LEU A 83 11.89 -17.73 -3.73
N LYS A 84 12.34 -17.47 -4.96
CA LYS A 84 13.45 -18.21 -5.57
C LYS A 84 14.76 -17.61 -5.12
N ILE A 85 15.28 -18.10 -3.99
CA ILE A 85 16.59 -17.71 -3.48
C ILE A 85 17.66 -18.26 -4.44
N THR A 86 18.07 -17.43 -5.40
CA THR A 86 19.22 -17.70 -6.26
C THR A 86 20.35 -16.79 -5.79
N LYS A 87 21.54 -17.36 -5.59
CA LYS A 87 22.64 -16.85 -4.74
C LYS A 87 23.06 -15.38 -4.90
N ASN A 88 22.65 -14.66 -5.95
CA ASN A 88 23.11 -13.30 -6.25
C ASN A 88 22.05 -12.21 -6.44
N TYR A 89 20.75 -12.51 -6.57
CA TYR A 89 19.71 -11.47 -6.64
C TYR A 89 18.38 -11.99 -6.08
N THR A 90 17.82 -11.31 -5.08
CA THR A 90 16.43 -11.55 -4.66
C THR A 90 15.54 -10.68 -5.52
N LEU A 91 14.99 -11.25 -6.59
CA LEU A 91 13.95 -10.59 -7.38
C LEU A 91 12.61 -10.80 -6.68
N LEU A 92 12.16 -9.75 -6.01
CA LEU A 92 10.80 -9.66 -5.48
C LEU A 92 9.95 -9.06 -6.60
N VAL A 93 9.31 -9.92 -7.39
CA VAL A 93 8.40 -9.51 -8.46
C VAL A 93 7.00 -9.44 -7.86
N PHE A 94 6.44 -8.23 -7.85
CA PHE A 94 5.01 -8.01 -7.61
C PHE A 94 4.28 -8.28 -8.92
#